data_AF-G2R340-F1
#
_entry.id   AF-G2R340-F1
#
_cell.length_a   1.000
_cell.length_b   1.000
_cell.length_c   1.000
_cell.angle_alpha   90.00
_cell.angle_beta   90.00
_cell.angle_gamma   90.00
#
_symmetry.space_group_name_H-M   'P 1'
#
loop_
_entity.id
_entity.type
_entity.pdbx_description
1 polymer ?
#
loop_
_entity_poly.entity_id
_entity_poly.type
_entity_poly.pdbx_seq_one_letter_code
_entity_poly.pdbx_strand_id
1 'polypeptide(L)'
;MSGIASDAQLFEDHFRIERLSEPKYDRVDRIYCTSEDGSISMSLDINKELFPCKVGEELHVALATSLHYDGSKDDERGWRDVAKAGASDATLADIFDYVCYGKIYKFEDAEDGRTM
;
A
#
# COMPACT_ATOMS: atom_id res chain seq x y z
N MET A 1 -13.15 -0.59 18.85
CA MET A 1 -12.45 -1.78 18.33
C MET A 1 -11.02 -1.37 18.13
N SER A 2 -10.13 -1.70 19.07
CA SER A 2 -8.70 -1.37 18.94
C SER A 2 -8.13 -2.26 17.85
N GLY A 3 -7.82 -1.69 16.69
CA GLY A 3 -7.08 -2.40 15.65
C GLY A 3 -5.81 -2.94 16.27
N ILE A 4 -5.54 -4.22 16.06
CA ILE A 4 -4.25 -4.81 16.38
C ILE A 4 -3.30 -4.19 15.36
N ALA A 5 -2.72 -3.05 15.69
CA ALA A 5 -1.58 -2.54 14.96
C ALA A 5 -0.48 -3.58 15.14
N SER A 6 -0.23 -4.36 14.08
CA SER A 6 0.90 -5.30 14.06
C SER A 6 2.20 -4.51 14.17
N ASP A 7 3.20 -5.02 14.88
CA ASP A 7 4.53 -4.37 14.97
C ASP A 7 5.17 -4.17 13.58
N ALA A 8 4.65 -4.86 12.56
CA ALA A 8 5.07 -4.74 11.18
C ALA A 8 4.57 -3.48 10.47
N GLN A 9 3.46 -2.87 10.91
CA GLN A 9 2.72 -1.86 10.17
C GLN A 9 3.20 -0.44 10.49
N LEU A 10 3.67 0.26 9.47
CA LEU A 10 4.22 1.62 9.57
C LEU A 10 3.18 2.70 9.35
N PHE A 11 2.15 2.39 8.55
CA PHE A 11 1.14 3.34 8.12
C PHE A 11 -0.16 2.62 7.76
N GLU A 12 -1.28 3.28 8.01
CA GLU A 12 -2.63 2.84 7.64
C GLU A 12 -3.52 4.06 7.45
N ASP A 13 -4.24 4.14 6.33
CA ASP A 13 -5.23 5.20 6.12
C ASP A 13 -6.23 4.83 5.01
N HIS A 14 -7.31 5.59 4.92
CA HIS A 14 -8.31 5.50 3.86
C HIS A 14 -8.14 6.65 2.86
N PHE A 15 -8.07 6.33 1.58
CA PHE A 15 -7.88 7.28 0.51
C PHE A 15 -9.04 7.24 -0.48
N ARG A 16 -9.56 8.41 -0.86
CA ARG A 16 -10.53 8.55 -1.95
C ARG A 16 -9.81 8.83 -3.26
N ILE A 17 -10.18 8.11 -4.33
CA ILE A 17 -9.61 8.32 -5.67
C ILE A 17 -10.26 9.56 -6.30
N GLU A 18 -9.46 10.61 -6.51
CA GLU A 18 -9.95 11.88 -7.06
C GLU A 18 -9.84 11.93 -8.59
N ARG A 19 -8.79 11.32 -9.15
CA ARG A 19 -8.60 11.24 -10.60
C ARG A 19 -7.71 10.09 -11.02
N LEU A 20 -7.87 9.68 -12.27
CA LEU A 20 -6.98 8.77 -12.99
C LEU A 20 -6.12 9.57 -13.98
N SER A 21 -4.91 9.08 -14.27
CA SER A 21 -4.10 9.62 -15.35
C SER A 21 -4.73 9.38 -16.72
N GLU A 22 -4.32 10.15 -17.72
CA GLU A 22 -4.56 9.81 -19.11
C GLU A 22 -3.98 8.43 -19.44
N PRO A 23 -4.68 7.59 -20.22
CA PRO A 23 -4.23 6.25 -20.54
C PRO A 23 -3.01 6.32 -21.47
N LYS A 24 -1.82 6.17 -20.88
CA LYS A 24 -0.54 6.12 -21.60
C LYS A 24 0.02 4.70 -21.71
N TYR A 25 -0.38 3.82 -20.80
CA TYR A 25 0.06 2.43 -20.76
C TYR A 25 -1.15 1.49 -20.82
N ASP A 26 -0.96 0.34 -21.45
CA ASP A 26 -2.04 -0.64 -21.65
C ASP A 26 -2.52 -1.26 -20.33
N ARG A 27 -1.60 -1.44 -19.37
CA ARG A 27 -1.87 -2.18 -18.12
C ARG A 27 -1.65 -1.39 -16.84
N VAL A 28 -1.13 -0.18 -16.93
CA VAL A 28 -0.82 0.64 -15.75
C VAL A 28 -1.53 1.98 -15.87
N ASP A 29 -2.22 2.37 -14.80
CA ASP A 29 -2.70 3.73 -14.62
C ASP A 29 -2.09 4.32 -13.35
N ARG A 30 -1.93 5.64 -13.33
CA ARG A 30 -1.62 6.37 -12.10
C ARG A 30 -2.92 6.87 -11.49
N ILE A 31 -3.19 6.46 -10.26
CA ILE A 31 -4.28 6.99 -9.45
C ILE A 31 -3.76 8.14 -8.58
N TYR A 32 -4.59 9.15 -8.39
CA TYR A 32 -4.33 10.26 -7.49
C TYR A 32 -5.43 10.31 -6.45
N CYS A 33 -5.03 10.22 -5.19
CA CYS A 33 -5.93 10.03 -4.07
C CYS A 33 -5.62 11.02 -2.95
N THR A 34 -6.62 11.26 -2.10
CA THR A 34 -6.51 12.11 -0.92
C THR A 34 -7.05 11.35 0.30
N SER A 35 -6.42 11.49 1.46
CA SER A 35 -6.91 10.91 2.72
C SER A 35 -8.28 11.50 3.09
N GLU A 36 -9.04 10.79 3.92
CA GLU A 36 -10.39 11.22 4.34
C GLU A 36 -10.40 12.62 4.98
N ASP A 37 -9.37 12.96 5.74
CA ASP A 37 -9.21 14.26 6.39
C ASP A 37 -8.58 15.35 5.50
N GLY A 38 -8.17 15.00 4.27
CA GLY A 38 -7.54 15.92 3.33
C GLY A 38 -6.07 16.23 3.60
N SER A 39 -5.45 15.63 4.61
CA SER A 39 -4.08 15.98 5.03
C SER A 39 -2.98 15.32 4.20
N ILE A 40 -3.26 14.17 3.58
CA ILE A 40 -2.30 13.38 2.80
C ILE A 40 -2.77 13.24 1.36
N SER A 41 -1.89 13.56 0.42
CA SER A 41 -2.08 13.26 -1.01
C SER A 41 -1.19 12.09 -1.41
N MET A 42 -1.76 11.10 -2.10
CA MET A 42 -1.06 9.93 -2.59
C MET A 42 -1.18 9.83 -4.12
N SER A 43 -0.07 9.56 -4.80
CA SER A 43 -0.07 9.11 -6.19
C SER A 43 0.51 7.70 -6.27
N LEU A 44 -0.21 6.78 -6.90
CA LEU A 44 0.18 5.37 -6.98
C LEU A 44 0.01 4.85 -8.41
N ASP A 45 1.02 4.15 -8.93
CA ASP A 45 0.90 3.42 -10.19
C ASP A 45 0.36 2.02 -9.90
N ILE A 46 -0.74 1.64 -10.56
CA ILE A 46 -1.45 0.37 -10.31
C ILE A 46 -1.64 -0.43 -11.59
N ASN A 47 -1.58 -1.77 -11.48
CA ASN A 47 -1.92 -2.65 -12.58
C ASN A 47 -3.44 -2.76 -12.72
N LYS A 48 -4.02 -1.99 -13.66
CA LYS A 48 -5.47 -1.89 -13.88
C LYS A 48 -6.12 -3.14 -14.45
N GLU A 49 -5.33 -4.09 -14.97
CA GLU A 49 -5.85 -5.39 -15.44
C GLU A 49 -6.15 -6.31 -14.26
N LEU A 50 -5.34 -6.23 -13.20
CA LEU A 50 -5.48 -7.06 -12.00
C LEU A 50 -6.39 -6.39 -10.95
N PHE A 51 -6.26 -5.09 -10.78
CA PHE A 51 -7.00 -4.30 -9.80
C PHE A 51 -7.54 -3.03 -10.45
N PRO A 52 -8.75 -3.08 -11.05
CA PRO A 52 -9.35 -1.94 -11.72
C PRO A 52 -9.87 -0.93 -10.68
N CYS A 53 -9.52 0.34 -10.87
CA CYS A 53 -9.95 1.44 -9.99
C CYS A 53 -10.80 2.46 -10.74
N LYS A 54 -11.66 3.18 -10.01
CA LYS A 54 -12.49 4.27 -10.54
C LYS A 54 -12.46 5.50 -9.63
N VAL A 55 -12.72 6.66 -10.23
CA VAL A 55 -12.88 7.92 -9.50
C VAL A 55 -14.05 7.81 -8.52
N GLY A 56 -13.83 8.26 -7.28
CA GLY A 56 -14.79 8.23 -6.19
C GLY A 56 -14.78 6.95 -5.36
N GLU A 57 -14.03 5.92 -5.76
CA GLU A 57 -13.81 4.73 -4.93
C GLU A 57 -12.88 5.06 -3.75
N GLU A 58 -13.05 4.31 -2.65
CA GLU A 58 -12.25 4.42 -1.44
C GLU A 58 -11.31 3.21 -1.35
N LEU A 59 -10.05 3.48 -1.01
CA LEU A 59 -9.00 2.49 -0.84
C LEU A 59 -8.56 2.49 0.62
N HIS A 60 -8.56 1.31 1.23
CA HIS A 60 -7.87 1.08 2.50
C HIS A 60 -6.42 0.70 2.21
N VAL A 61 -5.47 1.54 2.63
CA VAL A 61 -4.06 1.42 2.29
C VAL A 61 -3.24 1.23 3.56
N ALA A 62 -2.42 0.18 3.57
CA ALA A 62 -1.44 -0.06 4.62
C ALA A 62 -0.02 -0.17 4.04
N LEU A 63 0.96 0.34 4.80
CA LEU A 63 2.38 0.08 4.55
C LEU A 63 2.94 -0.72 5.71
N ALA A 64 3.57 -1.86 5.41
CA ALA A 64 4.17 -2.73 6.40
C ALA A 64 5.61 -3.12 6.01
N THR A 65 6.44 -3.38 7.02
CA THR A 65 7.83 -3.85 6.85
C THR A 65 7.94 -5.37 6.68
N SER A 66 6.87 -6.11 7.00
CA SER A 66 6.76 -7.56 6.85
C SER A 66 5.30 -7.95 6.58
N LEU A 67 5.10 -9.11 5.96
CA LEU A 67 3.78 -9.76 5.86
C LEU A 67 3.43 -10.58 7.11
N HIS A 68 4.41 -10.88 7.95
CA HIS A 68 4.17 -11.53 9.24
C HIS A 68 3.63 -10.51 10.24
N TYR A 69 2.56 -10.90 10.95
CA TYR A 69 1.93 -10.04 11.97
C TYR A 69 2.87 -9.66 13.13
N ASP A 70 3.93 -10.43 13.36
CA ASP A 70 4.92 -10.18 14.41
C ASP A 70 6.09 -9.30 13.95
N GLY A 71 6.10 -8.85 12.68
CA GLY A 71 7.18 -8.02 12.13
C GLY A 71 8.47 -8.78 11.80
N SER A 72 8.50 -10.10 11.96
CA SER A 72 9.67 -10.91 11.58
C SER A 72 9.95 -10.79 10.08
N LYS A 73 11.23 -10.65 9.71
CA LYS A 73 11.65 -10.51 8.31
C LYS A 73 12.22 -11.81 7.80
N ASP A 74 11.81 -12.23 6.61
CA ASP A 74 12.32 -13.45 5.95
C ASP A 74 13.52 -13.12 5.04
N ASP A 75 14.45 -12.28 5.53
CA ASP A 75 15.57 -11.71 4.74
C ASP A 75 16.54 -12.78 4.20
N GLU A 76 16.50 -14.00 4.73
CA GLU A 76 17.40 -15.11 4.36
C GLU A 76 16.74 -16.20 3.49
N ARG A 77 15.40 -16.17 3.31
CA ARG A 77 14.69 -17.20 2.53
C ARG A 77 14.18 -16.60 1.22
N GLY A 78 14.57 -17.19 0.10
CA GLY A 78 13.99 -16.84 -1.20
C GLY A 78 12.47 -17.00 -1.17
N TRP A 79 11.76 -16.17 -1.96
CA TRP A 79 10.29 -16.16 -2.02
C TRP A 79 9.73 -17.58 -2.18
N ARG A 80 8.87 -17.98 -1.25
CA ARG A 80 8.11 -19.23 -1.33
C ARG A 80 6.66 -18.91 -1.65
N ASP A 81 6.13 -19.64 -2.61
CA ASP A 81 4.71 -19.60 -2.93
C ASP A 81 3.93 -20.08 -1.69
N VAL A 82 3.24 -19.14 -1.03
CA VAL A 82 2.52 -19.37 0.24
C VAL A 82 1.47 -20.48 0.08
N ALA A 83 0.86 -20.60 -1.11
CA ALA A 83 -0.10 -21.64 -1.44
C ALA A 83 0.53 -23.05 -1.57
N LYS A 84 1.83 -23.13 -1.87
CA LYS A 84 2.56 -24.41 -2.04
C LYS A 84 3.41 -24.80 -0.85
N ALA A 85 3.74 -23.85 0.03
CA ALA A 85 4.65 -24.08 1.15
C ALA A 85 4.01 -24.84 2.31
N GLY A 86 2.69 -25.10 2.29
CA GLY A 86 1.98 -25.69 3.43
C GLY A 86 2.04 -24.83 4.69
N ALA A 87 2.51 -23.59 4.58
CA ALA A 87 2.56 -22.60 5.63
C ALA A 87 1.14 -22.07 5.82
N SER A 88 0.47 -22.63 6.82
CA SER A 88 -0.90 -22.33 7.25
C SER A 88 -1.03 -21.01 8.00
N ASP A 89 0.01 -20.18 7.99
CA ASP A 89 0.06 -18.99 8.82
C ASP A 89 -0.55 -17.86 8.01
N ALA A 90 -1.72 -17.40 8.46
CA ALA A 90 -2.36 -16.22 7.92
C ALA A 90 -1.35 -15.07 7.92
N THR A 91 -1.33 -14.30 6.85
CA THR A 91 -0.45 -13.15 6.66
C THR A 91 -1.27 -11.89 6.51
N LEU A 92 -0.62 -10.73 6.65
CA LEU A 92 -1.24 -9.45 6.33
C LEU A 92 -1.79 -9.41 4.90
N ALA A 93 -1.21 -10.16 3.95
CA ALA A 93 -1.69 -10.18 2.57
C ALA A 93 -3.10 -10.77 2.42
N ASP A 94 -3.55 -11.64 3.33
CA ASP A 94 -4.82 -12.35 3.19
C ASP A 94 -6.05 -11.44 3.39
N ILE A 95 -5.85 -10.24 3.93
CA ILE A 95 -6.92 -9.26 4.19
C ILE A 95 -6.90 -8.08 3.20
N PHE A 96 -5.99 -8.07 2.21
CA PHE A 96 -5.91 -7.03 1.18
C PHE A 96 -6.07 -7.62 -0.23
N ASP A 97 -6.77 -6.90 -1.10
CA ASP A 97 -7.03 -7.36 -2.48
C ASP A 97 -5.83 -7.16 -3.42
N TYR A 98 -4.92 -6.25 -3.08
CA TYR A 98 -3.77 -5.90 -3.92
C TYR A 98 -2.55 -5.61 -3.06
N VAL A 99 -1.46 -6.34 -3.32
CA VAL A 99 -0.21 -6.25 -2.54
C VAL A 99 0.97 -5.94 -3.45
N CYS A 100 1.77 -4.96 -3.04
CA CYS A 100 3.00 -4.56 -3.71
C CYS A 100 4.19 -4.70 -2.75
N TYR A 101 5.35 -5.02 -3.29
CA TYR A 101 6.63 -4.97 -2.59
C TYR A 101 7.55 -3.94 -3.25
N GLY A 102 8.18 -3.09 -2.44
CA GLY A 102 8.99 -1.98 -2.93
C GLY A 102 10.07 -1.53 -1.95
N LYS A 103 10.84 -0.51 -2.35
CA LYS A 103 11.87 0.13 -1.53
C LYS A 103 11.67 1.64 -1.55
N ILE A 104 11.83 2.27 -0.39
CA ILE A 104 11.88 3.73 -0.29
C ILE A 104 13.20 4.17 -0.95
N TYR A 105 13.10 4.97 -2.01
CA TYR A 105 14.27 5.40 -2.79
C TYR A 105 14.73 6.82 -2.47
N LYS A 106 13.81 7.67 -1.99
CA LYS A 106 14.07 9.07 -1.67
C LYS A 106 13.11 9.52 -0.57
N PHE A 107 13.63 10.34 0.33
CA PHE A 107 12.86 11.13 1.28
C PHE A 107 13.17 12.60 0.99
N GLU A 108 12.13 13.42 0.87
CA GLU A 108 12.24 14.86 0.69
C GLU A 108 11.64 15.52 1.92
N ASP A 109 12.46 16.27 2.66
CA ASP A 109 11.93 17.17 3.67
C ASP A 109 11.14 18.28 2.96
N ALA A 110 9.99 18.67 3.53
CA ALA A 110 9.32 19.89 3.09
C ALA A 110 10.32 21.06 3.14
N GLU A 111 10.30 21.95 2.15
CA GLU A 111 11.09 23.19 2.20
C GLU A 111 10.57 24.06 3.35
N ASP A 112 11.04 23.77 4.56
CA ASP A 112 10.49 24.38 5.75
C ASP A 112 11.21 25.68 6.05
N GLY A 113 10.64 26.74 5.47
CA GLY A 113 10.78 28.12 5.93
C GLY A 113 9.54 28.65 6.63
N ARG A 114 8.52 27.82 6.92
CA ARG A 114 7.30 28.25 7.63
C ARG A 114 6.67 27.10 8.42
N THR A 115 7.19 26.92 9.64
CA THR A 115 6.37 26.51 10.79
C THR A 115 5.17 27.45 10.92
N MET A 116 3.96 26.90 10.84
CA MET A 116 2.77 27.48 11.49
C MET A 116 2.79 27.11 12.97
#